data_AF-A0A355UYV9-F1
#
_entry.id   AF-A0A355UYV9-F1
#
_cell.length_a   1.000
_cell.length_b   1.000
_cell.length_c   1.000
_cell.angle_alpha   90.00
_cell.angle_beta   90.00
_cell.angle_gamma   90.00
#
_symmetry.space_group_name_H-M   'P 1'
#
loop_
_entity.id
_entity.type
_entity.pdbx_description
1 polymer ?
#
loop_
_entity_poly.entity_id
_entity_poly.type
_entity_poly.pdbx_seq_one_letter_code
_entity_poly.pdbx_strand_id
1 'polypeptide(L)'
;LGSADPEDIFPKLGLEIPEDFNYDTMSAFIVNLLGRIPSEDEMPSVIYENIEFTVLLVEDNWISKIKAVKLSGNDDDSSSKGVENE
;
A
#
# COMPACT_ATOMS: atom_id res chain seq x y z
N LEU A 1 -1.78 -0.32 8.64
CA LEU A 1 -0.78 -0.89 9.59
C LEU A 1 0.06 -1.89 8.81
N GLY A 2 1.29 -2.18 9.24
CA GLY A 2 2.10 -3.17 8.54
C GLY A 2 1.58 -4.60 8.68
N SER A 3 0.83 -4.92 9.73
CA SER A 3 0.18 -6.21 9.93
C SER A 3 -1.12 -6.40 9.13
N ALA A 4 -1.53 -5.42 8.32
CA ALA A 4 -2.75 -5.54 7.54
C ALA A 4 -2.56 -6.49 6.36
N ASP A 5 -3.60 -7.26 6.03
CA ASP A 5 -3.63 -8.12 4.85
C ASP A 5 -3.63 -7.29 3.58
N PRO A 6 -2.69 -7.50 2.65
CA PRO A 6 -2.64 -6.76 1.40
C PRO A 6 -3.88 -6.98 0.53
N GLU A 7 -4.48 -8.18 0.56
CA GLU A 7 -5.71 -8.48 -0.16
C GLU A 7 -6.89 -7.58 0.28
N ASP A 8 -6.90 -7.14 1.55
CA ASP A 8 -7.88 -6.19 2.06
C ASP A 8 -7.55 -4.73 1.77
N ILE A 9 -6.27 -4.42 1.56
CA ILE A 9 -5.76 -3.05 1.42
C ILE A 9 -5.71 -2.63 -0.05
N PHE A 10 -5.27 -3.50 -0.95
CA PHE A 10 -5.08 -3.19 -2.37
C PHE A 10 -6.36 -2.72 -3.05
N PRO A 11 -7.52 -3.41 -2.90
CA PRO A 11 -8.77 -2.95 -3.49
C PRO A 11 -9.22 -1.58 -2.99
N LYS A 12 -8.94 -1.26 -1.71
CA LYS A 12 -9.27 0.05 -1.10
C LYS A 12 -8.41 1.18 -1.66
N LEU A 13 -7.23 0.86 -2.18
CA LEU A 13 -6.34 1.79 -2.87
C LEU A 13 -6.61 1.85 -4.38
N GLY A 14 -7.50 0.98 -4.89
CA GLY A 14 -7.77 0.81 -6.32
C GLY A 14 -6.64 0.08 -7.05
N LEU A 15 -5.91 -0.78 -6.35
CA LEU A 15 -4.88 -1.66 -6.91
C LEU A 15 -5.47 -3.04 -7.16
N GLU A 16 -5.01 -3.68 -8.23
CA GLU A 16 -5.26 -5.09 -8.50
C GLU A 16 -4.23 -5.97 -7.79
N ILE A 17 -4.68 -7.12 -7.30
CA ILE A 17 -3.82 -8.11 -6.64
C ILE A 17 -3.20 -8.98 -7.76
N PRO A 18 -1.86 -9.00 -7.91
CA PRO A 18 -1.23 -9.83 -8.93
C PRO A 18 -1.43 -11.33 -8.64
N GLU A 19 -1.42 -12.16 -9.68
CA GLU A 19 -1.66 -13.62 -9.52
C GLU A 19 -0.58 -14.31 -8.67
N ASP A 20 0.66 -13.81 -8.73
CA ASP A 20 1.80 -14.28 -7.91
C ASP A 20 1.86 -13.63 -6.51
N PHE A 21 0.79 -12.97 -6.07
CA PHE A 21 0.76 -12.31 -4.77
C PHE A 21 0.71 -13.34 -3.63
N ASN A 22 1.80 -13.41 -2.85
CA ASN A 22 1.95 -14.43 -1.80
C ASN A 22 2.47 -13.82 -0.48
N TYR A 23 2.03 -12.60 -0.15
CA TYR A 23 2.43 -11.92 1.09
C TYR A 23 1.27 -11.86 2.09
N ASP A 24 1.51 -12.35 3.30
CA ASP A 24 0.49 -12.33 4.36
C ASP A 24 0.28 -10.94 4.98
N THR A 25 1.20 -9.99 4.77
CA THR A 25 1.12 -8.67 5.42
C THR A 25 1.68 -7.56 4.54
N MET A 26 1.17 -6.33 4.72
CA MET A 26 1.73 -5.14 4.08
C MET A 26 3.20 -4.92 4.43
N SER A 27 3.64 -5.28 5.64
CA SER A 27 5.06 -5.23 6.03
C SER A 27 5.92 -6.11 5.13
N ALA A 28 5.54 -7.40 4.97
CA ALA A 28 6.27 -8.34 4.12
C ALA A 28 6.33 -7.86 2.66
N PHE A 29 5.21 -7.33 2.14
CA PHE A 29 5.16 -6.75 0.80
C PHE A 29 6.13 -5.57 0.62
N ILE A 30 6.10 -4.58 1.53
CA ILE A 30 6.98 -3.39 1.44
C ILE A 30 8.45 -3.77 1.64
N VAL A 31 8.77 -4.69 2.56
CA VAL A 31 10.14 -5.21 2.73
C VAL A 31 10.63 -5.87 1.45
N ASN A 32 9.78 -6.64 0.77
CA ASN A 32 10.13 -7.23 -0.51
C ASN A 32 10.42 -6.17 -1.58
N LEU A 33 9.61 -5.11 -1.67
CA LEU A 33 9.87 -3.99 -2.58
C LEU A 33 11.18 -3.25 -2.27
N LEU A 34 11.49 -3.08 -0.98
CA LEU A 34 12.74 -2.45 -0.52
C LEU A 34 13.97 -3.36 -0.72
N GLY A 35 13.78 -4.68 -0.79
CA GLY A 35 14.85 -5.68 -0.79
C GLY A 35 15.61 -5.79 0.54
N ARG A 36 15.17 -5.09 1.59
CA ARG A 36 15.73 -5.12 2.94
C ARG A 36 14.70 -4.65 3.97
N ILE A 37 14.91 -5.01 5.23
CA ILE A 37 14.18 -4.42 6.35
C ILE A 37 14.79 -3.04 6.64
N PRO A 38 13.99 -1.96 6.67
CA PRO A 38 14.49 -0.62 7.02
C PRO A 38 14.84 -0.53 8.52
N SER A 39 15.76 0.38 8.85
CA SER A 39 16.11 0.70 10.24
C SER A 39 15.06 1.61 10.88
N GLU A 40 15.03 1.68 12.21
CA GLU A 40 14.08 2.51 12.98
C GLU A 40 14.19 4.01 12.69
N ASP A 41 15.39 4.48 12.34
CA ASP A 41 15.67 5.88 11.98
C ASP A 41 15.45 6.18 10.48
N GLU A 42 15.11 5.17 9.67
CA GLU A 42 14.90 5.32 8.22
C GLU A 42 13.40 5.45 7.89
N MET A 43 13.07 6.35 6.97
CA MET A 43 11.73 6.50 6.41
C MET A 43 11.75 6.36 4.88
N PRO A 44 12.13 5.18 4.34
CA PRO A 44 12.15 5.00 2.90
C PRO A 44 10.73 5.03 2.33
N SER A 45 10.62 5.44 1.06
CA SER A 45 9.43 5.28 0.26
C SER A 45 9.69 4.40 -0.95
N VAL A 46 8.65 3.67 -1.36
CA VAL A 46 8.62 2.86 -2.58
C VAL A 46 7.35 3.17 -3.35
N ILE A 47 7.45 3.20 -4.68
CA ILE A 47 6.31 3.39 -5.56
C ILE A 47 5.95 2.03 -6.12
N TYR A 48 4.69 1.66 -5.99
CA TYR A 48 4.11 0.48 -6.62
C TYR A 48 2.87 0.92 -7.39
N GLU A 49 2.84 0.65 -8.69
CA GLU A 49 1.85 1.19 -9.63
C GLU A 49 1.75 2.72 -9.52
N ASN A 50 0.64 3.25 -9.01
CA ASN A 50 0.36 4.66 -8.79
C ASN A 50 0.27 5.03 -7.31
N ILE A 51 0.76 4.19 -6.40
CA ILE A 51 0.74 4.44 -4.96
C ILE A 51 2.18 4.54 -4.45
N GLU A 52 2.49 5.65 -3.78
CA GLU A 52 3.69 5.78 -2.96
C GLU A 52 3.41 5.25 -1.55
N PHE A 53 4.15 4.23 -1.15
CA PHE A 53 4.17 3.71 0.20
C PHE A 53 5.38 4.27 0.95
N THR A 54 5.14 5.00 2.04
CA THR A 54 6.19 5.52 2.92
C THR A 54 6.17 4.79 4.24
N VAL A 55 7.32 4.28 4.68
CA VAL A 55 7.50 3.75 6.03
C VAL A 55 7.50 4.90 7.03
N LEU A 56 6.57 4.88 7.99
CA LEU A 56 6.46 5.91 9.01
C LEU A 56 7.02 5.48 10.37
N LEU A 57 7.01 4.18 10.65
CA LEU A 57 7.46 3.62 11.91
C LEU A 57 7.91 2.19 11.71
N VAL A 58 9.12 1.89 12.17
CA VAL A 58 9.65 0.54 12.34
C VAL A 58 9.85 0.32 13.84
N GLU A 59 9.44 -0.84 14.34
CA GLU A 59 9.60 -1.27 15.72
C GLU A 59 10.06 -2.73 15.70
N ASP A 60 11.06 -3.12 16.48
CA ASP A 60 11.52 -4.52 16.57
C ASP A 60 11.87 -5.16 15.20
N ASN A 61 12.52 -4.40 14.31
CA ASN A 61 12.80 -4.79 12.91
C ASN A 61 11.53 -5.12 12.09
N TRP A 62 10.40 -4.53 12.44
CA TRP A 62 9.12 -4.72 11.79
C TRP A 62 8.48 -3.39 11.41
N ILE A 63 7.95 -3.28 10.18
CA ILE A 63 7.26 -2.07 9.73
C ILE A 63 5.89 -2.00 10.43
N SER A 64 5.73 -1.11 11.39
CA SER A 64 4.51 -0.96 12.20
C SER A 64 3.48 -0.05 11.50
N LYS A 65 3.94 1.08 10.94
CA LYS A 65 3.08 2.07 10.26
C LYS A 65 3.58 2.40 8.85
N ILE A 66 2.62 2.46 7.94
CA ILE A 66 2.83 2.73 6.52
C ILE A 66 1.84 3.82 6.12
N LYS A 67 2.32 4.80 5.36
CA LYS A 67 1.49 5.78 4.65
C LYS A 67 1.37 5.34 3.20
N ALA A 68 0.16 5.36 2.64
CA ALA A 68 -0.07 5.17 1.22
C ALA A 68 -0.61 6.48 0.63
N VAL A 69 0.00 6.97 -0.44
CA VAL A 69 -0.42 8.18 -1.16
C VAL A 69 -0.62 7.83 -2.62
N LYS A 70 -1.82 8.11 -3.14
CA LYS A 70 -2.09 7.98 -4.57
C LYS A 70 -1.42 9.11 -5.32
N LEU A 71 -0.50 8.76 -6.22
CA LEU A 71 0.21 9.66 -7.10
C LEU A 71 -0.72 10.03 -8.26
N SER A 72 -1.67 10.94 -8.01
CA SER A 72 -2.56 11.45 -9.05
C SER A 72 -1.79 12.40 -9.97
N GLY A 73 -1.38 11.91 -11.14
CA GLY A 73 -1.16 12.77 -12.30
C GLY A 73 -2.49 13.16 -12.92
N ASN A 74 -3.33 13.92 -12.21
CA ASN A 74 -4.58 14.52 -12.71
C ASN A 74 -5.59 13.55 -13.38
N ASP A 75 -6.25 12.69 -12.60
CA ASP A 75 -7.54 12.14 -13.05
C ASP A 75 -8.58 12.16 -11.93
N ASP A 76 -9.69 12.75 -12.35
CA ASP A 76 -10.93 13.12 -11.71
C ASP A 76 -11.64 11.91 -11.10
N ASP A 77 -11.94 11.99 -9.80
CA ASP A 77 -12.85 11.07 -9.11
C ASP A 77 -14.29 11.36 -9.55
N SER A 78 -14.63 10.96 -10.78
CA SER A 78 -16.02 10.85 -11.22
C SER A 78 -16.58 9.52 -10.72
N SER A 79 -16.83 9.44 -9.41
CA SER A 79 -17.62 8.38 -8.81
C SER A 79 -19.04 8.45 -9.35
N SER A 80 -19.33 7.60 -10.34
CA SER A 80 -20.66 7.41 -10.90
C SER A 80 -21.54 6.77 -9.83
N LYS A 81 -22.32 7.60 -9.12
CA LYS A 81 -23.44 7.14 -8.29
C LYS A 81 -24.43 6.41 -9.19
N GLY A 82 -24.64 5.12 -8.91
CA GLY A 82 -25.59 4.28 -9.62
C GLY A 82 -26.98 4.91 -9.64
N VAL A 83 -27.56 4.94 -10.84
CA VAL A 83 -28.99 5.19 -11.06
C VAL A 83 -29.77 4.00 -10.51
N GLU A 84 -30.44 4.22 -9.38
CA GLU A 84 -31.58 3.40 -8.96
C GLU A 84 -32.75 3.69 -9.91
N ASN A 85 -33.16 2.68 -10.68
CA ASN A 85 -34.32 2.75 -11.57
C ASN A 85 -35.56 2.29 -10.80
N GLU A 86 -36.56 3.17 -10.81
CA GLU A 86 -38.04 3.02 -10.74
C GLU A 86 -38.69 2.03 -9.76
#